data_AF-A0A2E9Y9E3-F1
#
_entry.id   AF-A0A2E9Y9E3-F1
#
_cell.length_a   1.000
_cell.length_b   1.000
_cell.length_c   1.000
_cell.angle_alpha   90.00
_cell.angle_beta   90.00
_cell.angle_gamma   90.00
#
_symmetry.space_group_name_H-M   'P 1'
#
loop_
_entity.id
_entity.type
_entity.pdbx_description
1 polymer ?
#
loop_
_entity_poly.entity_id
_entity_poly.type
_entity_poly.pdbx_seq_one_letter_code
_entity_poly.pdbx_strand_id
1 'polypeptide(L)'
;MNNPNALLYKWLVINSFAFLLVYVAWLRDWIELVVESDASYLSIVIGAVFLVFWATSSYHIVGINREIGLLAGGAQRGVAADYFDRLRRKSRNLAEPNVDQSILASTFRARLFMPIQIIAYVGNVLILLGLIGTVVGFVIAVNGLGDSIAGGTNMERVQGVLGQIVNGMGVALFTTLVGAILGGLWLQIHYQMLSRAVGGLVVDTVECADIEIIPKILRAADGAGSPENVAG
;
A
#
# COMPACT_ATOMS: atom_id res chain seq x y z
N MET A 1 -12.64 -3.31 -22.24
CA MET A 1 -11.42 -3.67 -21.47
C MET A 1 -10.45 -2.51 -21.56
N ASN A 2 -10.29 -1.74 -20.47
CA ASN A 2 -9.32 -0.65 -20.40
C ASN A 2 -7.90 -1.20 -20.53
N ASN A 3 -6.99 -0.42 -21.11
CA ASN A 3 -5.59 -0.77 -21.36
C ASN A 3 -4.97 -1.54 -20.16
N PRO A 4 -4.46 -2.77 -20.34
CA PRO A 4 -3.97 -3.62 -19.25
C PRO A 4 -2.83 -2.98 -18.46
N ASN A 5 -2.13 -1.99 -19.03
CA ASN A 5 -1.05 -1.24 -18.39
C ASN A 5 -1.51 0.08 -17.73
N ALA A 6 -2.81 0.35 -17.67
CA ALA A 6 -3.34 1.58 -17.08
C ALA A 6 -2.92 1.78 -15.62
N LEU A 7 -2.73 0.69 -14.86
CA LEU A 7 -2.24 0.75 -13.48
C LEU A 7 -0.80 1.28 -13.43
N LEU A 8 0.09 0.78 -14.28
CA LEU A 8 1.47 1.26 -14.38
C LEU A 8 1.55 2.71 -14.81
N TYR A 9 0.73 3.14 -15.77
CA TYR A 9 0.72 4.55 -16.18
C TYR A 9 0.30 5.48 -15.04
N LYS A 10 -0.74 5.12 -14.27
CA LYS A 10 -1.15 5.88 -13.08
C LYS A 10 -0.04 5.93 -12.05
N TRP A 11 0.62 4.80 -11.78
CA TRP A 11 1.76 4.73 -10.87
C TRP A 11 2.92 5.62 -11.31
N LEU A 12 3.29 5.58 -12.60
CA LEU A 12 4.36 6.39 -13.16
C LEU A 12 4.07 7.89 -13.05
N VAL A 13 2.85 8.32 -13.37
CA VAL A 13 2.47 9.73 -13.28
C VAL A 13 2.56 10.22 -11.83
N ILE A 14 2.02 9.45 -10.88
CA ILE A 14 2.05 9.81 -9.45
C ILE A 14 3.51 9.91 -8.97
N ASN A 15 4.35 8.92 -9.26
CA ASN A 15 5.74 8.95 -8.81
C ASN A 15 6.56 10.03 -9.50
N SER A 16 6.35 10.28 -10.79
CA SER A 16 7.07 11.34 -11.51
C SER A 16 6.75 12.72 -10.93
N PHE A 17 5.47 13.00 -10.65
CA PHE A 17 5.07 14.23 -9.98
C PHE A 17 5.69 14.35 -8.59
N ALA A 18 5.75 13.24 -7.88
CA ALA A 18 6.23 13.24 -6.52
C ALA A 18 7.78 13.34 -6.43
N PHE A 19 8.52 12.76 -7.39
CA PHE A 19 9.95 13.01 -7.59
C PHE A 19 10.25 14.46 -7.95
N LEU A 20 9.39 15.10 -8.76
CA LEU A 20 9.52 16.53 -9.05
C LEU A 20 9.41 17.37 -7.77
N LEU A 21 8.47 17.05 -6.87
CA LEU A 21 8.35 17.74 -5.58
C LEU A 21 9.58 17.55 -4.69
N VAL A 22 10.12 16.33 -4.63
CA VAL A 22 11.37 16.05 -3.89
C VAL A 22 12.54 16.82 -4.49
N TYR A 23 12.64 16.89 -5.83
CA TYR A 23 13.67 17.66 -6.50
C TYR A 23 13.56 19.17 -6.20
N VAL A 24 12.35 19.72 -6.20
CA VAL A 24 12.13 21.13 -5.80
C VAL A 24 12.49 21.36 -4.33
N ALA A 25 12.14 20.43 -3.43
CA ALA A 25 12.52 20.51 -2.02
C ALA A 25 14.04 20.45 -1.83
N TRP A 26 14.73 19.64 -2.63
CA TRP A 26 16.19 19.58 -2.66
C TRP A 26 16.83 20.89 -3.13
N LEU A 27 16.32 21.49 -4.23
CA LEU A 27 16.81 22.79 -4.73
C LEU A 27 16.60 23.97 -3.77
N ARG A 28 15.75 23.81 -2.75
CA ARG A 28 15.43 24.85 -1.75
C ARG A 28 16.06 24.55 -0.39
N ASP A 29 16.93 23.55 -0.33
CA ASP A 29 17.58 23.05 0.89
C ASP A 29 16.57 22.63 1.98
N TRP A 30 15.32 22.36 1.62
CA TRP A 30 14.28 21.95 2.57
C TRP A 30 14.56 20.58 3.18
N ILE A 31 15.25 19.71 2.44
CA ILE A 31 15.65 18.39 2.95
C ILE A 31 16.71 18.55 4.03
N GLU A 32 17.72 19.40 3.80
CA GLU A 32 18.75 19.71 4.78
C GLU A 32 18.15 20.42 6.00
N LEU A 33 17.26 21.40 5.77
CA LEU A 33 16.52 22.09 6.82
C LEU A 33 15.76 21.11 7.73
N VAL A 34 15.07 20.12 7.16
CA VAL A 34 14.36 19.06 7.92
C VAL A 34 15.33 18.26 8.78
N VAL A 35 16.49 17.88 8.24
CA VAL A 35 17.49 17.08 8.94
C VAL A 35 18.17 17.88 10.06
N GLU A 36 18.53 19.13 9.80
CA GLU A 36 19.18 20.00 10.80
C GLU A 36 18.21 20.40 11.92
N SER A 37 16.93 20.61 11.58
CA SER A 37 15.91 21.02 12.55
C SER A 37 15.39 19.87 13.40
N ASP A 38 15.62 18.62 13.00
CA ASP A 38 15.18 17.43 13.73
C ASP A 38 16.31 16.77 14.53
N ALA A 39 16.58 17.32 15.72
CA ALA A 39 17.54 16.75 16.67
C ALA A 39 17.18 15.33 17.16
N SER A 40 15.94 14.86 16.98
CA SER A 40 15.50 13.53 17.40
C SER A 40 15.83 12.43 16.38
N TYR A 41 16.20 12.82 15.15
CA TYR A 41 16.42 11.94 13.99
C TYR A 41 15.20 11.09 13.57
N LEU A 42 14.01 11.37 14.11
CA LEU A 42 12.78 10.65 13.78
C LEU A 42 12.37 10.83 12.31
N SER A 43 12.63 12.00 11.72
CA SER A 43 12.32 12.30 10.32
C SER A 43 13.11 11.40 9.36
N ILE A 44 14.38 11.09 9.68
CA ILE A 44 15.22 10.17 8.90
C ILE A 44 14.68 8.74 9.02
N VAL A 45 14.30 8.33 10.23
CA VAL A 45 13.70 7.00 10.47
C VAL A 45 12.40 6.85 9.68
N ILE A 46 11.52 7.86 9.71
CA ILE A 46 10.28 7.89 8.90
C ILE A 46 10.61 7.76 7.42
N GLY A 47 11.59 8.52 6.92
CA GLY A 47 12.04 8.47 5.53
C GLY A 47 12.57 7.08 5.13
N ALA A 48 13.40 6.47 5.96
CA ALA A 48 13.97 5.15 5.69
C ALA A 48 12.89 4.06 5.63
N VAL A 49 11.97 4.03 6.60
CA VAL A 49 10.84 3.10 6.61
C VAL A 49 9.94 3.33 5.39
N PHE A 50 9.65 4.59 5.06
CA PHE A 50 8.89 4.94 3.87
C PHE A 50 9.53 4.35 2.60
N LEU A 51 10.83 4.51 2.39
CA LEU A 51 11.51 4.02 1.18
C LEU A 51 11.39 2.50 1.01
N VAL A 52 11.51 1.74 2.10
CA VAL A 52 11.35 0.27 2.09
C VAL A 52 9.94 -0.13 1.66
N PHE A 53 8.92 0.50 2.24
CA PHE A 53 7.52 0.15 1.94
C PHE A 53 7.03 0.74 0.62
N TRP A 54 7.60 1.86 0.16
CA TRP A 54 7.39 2.38 -1.18
C TRP A 54 7.96 1.44 -2.25
N ALA A 55 9.17 0.90 -2.05
CA ALA A 55 9.75 -0.09 -2.95
C ALA A 55 8.92 -1.39 -2.96
N THR A 56 8.50 -1.86 -1.78
CA THR A 56 7.62 -3.02 -1.63
C THR A 56 6.28 -2.81 -2.34
N SER A 57 5.68 -1.62 -2.21
CA SER A 57 4.44 -1.28 -2.91
C SER A 57 4.62 -1.29 -4.43
N SER A 58 5.73 -0.73 -4.92
CA SER A 58 6.07 -0.67 -6.34
C SER A 58 6.23 -2.08 -6.93
N TYR A 59 6.88 -3.00 -6.19
CA TYR A 59 6.97 -4.41 -6.56
C TYR A 59 5.59 -5.06 -6.73
N HIS A 60 4.68 -4.85 -5.76
CA HIS A 60 3.33 -5.41 -5.83
C HIS A 60 2.51 -4.82 -6.99
N ILE A 61 2.67 -3.52 -7.30
CA ILE A 61 2.00 -2.87 -8.42
C ILE A 61 2.38 -3.51 -9.75
N VAL A 62 3.67 -3.77 -9.97
CA VAL A 62 4.15 -4.46 -11.18
C VAL A 62 3.62 -5.89 -11.23
N GLY A 63 3.61 -6.60 -10.10
CA GLY A 63 3.05 -7.95 -10.00
C GLY A 63 1.56 -8.00 -10.38
N ILE A 64 0.73 -7.15 -9.77
CA ILE A 64 -0.71 -7.09 -10.05
C ILE A 64 -0.99 -6.63 -11.49
N ASN A 65 -0.23 -5.67 -12.02
CA ASN A 65 -0.39 -5.28 -13.43
C ASN A 65 -0.11 -6.45 -14.38
N ARG A 66 0.90 -7.27 -14.08
CA ARG A 66 1.18 -8.48 -14.87
C ARG A 66 0.01 -9.47 -14.80
N GLU A 67 -0.55 -9.71 -13.62
CA GLU A 67 -1.71 -10.59 -13.47
C GLU A 67 -2.95 -10.09 -14.21
N ILE A 68 -3.23 -8.77 -14.19
CA ILE A 68 -4.30 -8.15 -14.98
C ILE A 68 -4.07 -8.38 -16.48
N GLY A 69 -2.82 -8.20 -16.95
CA GLY A 69 -2.46 -8.46 -18.34
C GLY A 69 -2.62 -9.94 -18.75
N LEU A 70 -2.27 -10.87 -17.86
CA LEU A 70 -2.44 -12.32 -18.07
C LEU A 70 -3.92 -12.70 -18.20
N LEU A 71 -4.78 -12.17 -17.32
CA LEU A 71 -6.22 -12.39 -17.39
C LEU A 71 -6.81 -11.80 -18.68
N ALA A 72 -6.49 -10.55 -19.01
CA ALA A 72 -6.97 -9.89 -20.23
C ALA A 72 -6.53 -10.60 -21.51
N GLY A 73 -5.33 -11.23 -21.50
CA GLY A 73 -4.81 -12.01 -22.61
C GLY A 73 -5.30 -13.47 -22.65
N GLY A 74 -6.16 -13.90 -21.73
CA GLY A 74 -6.65 -15.28 -21.65
C GLY A 74 -5.55 -16.31 -21.36
N ALA A 75 -4.48 -15.90 -20.68
CA ALA A 75 -3.34 -16.78 -20.41
C ALA A 75 -3.74 -17.92 -19.45
N GLN A 76 -3.24 -19.13 -19.70
CA GLN A 76 -3.46 -20.29 -18.83
C GLN A 76 -2.53 -20.33 -17.61
N ARG A 77 -1.98 -19.17 -17.21
CA ARG A 77 -1.04 -19.02 -16.09
C ARG A 77 -1.36 -17.76 -15.30
N GLY A 78 -0.91 -17.71 -14.05
CA GLY A 78 -1.18 -16.60 -13.13
C GLY A 78 -2.22 -16.97 -12.08
N VAL A 79 -2.56 -15.99 -11.23
CA VAL A 79 -3.45 -16.21 -10.07
C VAL A 79 -4.88 -16.50 -10.49
N ALA A 80 -5.35 -15.91 -11.60
CA ALA A 80 -6.67 -16.20 -12.15
C ALA A 80 -6.76 -17.61 -12.75
N ALA A 81 -5.71 -18.06 -13.45
CA ALA A 81 -5.67 -19.42 -13.99
C ALA A 81 -5.64 -20.48 -12.87
N ASP A 82 -4.88 -20.26 -11.79
CA ASP A 82 -4.89 -21.13 -10.60
C ASP A 82 -6.28 -21.16 -9.94
N TYR A 83 -6.97 -20.02 -9.88
CA TYR A 83 -8.36 -19.96 -9.43
C TYR A 83 -9.29 -20.83 -10.28
N PHE A 84 -9.21 -20.73 -11.60
CA PHE A 84 -10.02 -21.55 -12.52
C PHE A 84 -9.70 -23.05 -12.40
N ASP A 85 -8.44 -23.44 -12.21
CA ASP A 85 -8.08 -24.85 -12.00
C ASP A 85 -8.64 -25.38 -10.67
N ARG A 86 -8.54 -24.60 -9.59
CA ARG A 86 -9.14 -24.97 -8.29
C ARG A 86 -10.65 -25.13 -8.40
N LEU A 87 -11.34 -24.27 -9.16
CA LEU A 87 -12.77 -24.37 -9.40
C LEU A 87 -13.13 -25.66 -10.15
N ARG A 88 -12.39 -25.98 -11.22
CA ARG A 88 -12.55 -27.24 -11.98
C ARG A 88 -12.25 -28.49 -11.15
N ARG A 89 -11.29 -28.42 -10.22
CA ARG A 89 -11.03 -29.52 -9.27
C ARG A 89 -12.18 -29.68 -8.27
N LYS A 90 -12.71 -28.57 -7.74
CA LYS A 90 -13.86 -28.60 -6.84
C LYS A 90 -15.08 -29.24 -7.52
N SER A 91 -15.38 -28.85 -8.77
CA SER A 91 -16.54 -29.38 -9.48
C SER A 91 -16.42 -30.89 -9.77
N ARG A 92 -15.23 -31.39 -10.11
CA ARG A 92 -15.02 -32.84 -10.34
C ARG A 92 -15.21 -33.69 -9.10
N ASN A 93 -14.95 -33.13 -7.92
CA ASN A 93 -15.08 -33.83 -6.64
C ASN A 93 -16.48 -33.64 -6.01
N LEU A 94 -17.34 -32.81 -6.60
CA LEU A 94 -18.72 -32.64 -6.15
C LEU A 94 -19.60 -33.68 -6.84
N ALA A 95 -20.46 -34.34 -6.05
CA ALA A 95 -21.50 -35.23 -6.56
C ALA A 95 -22.75 -34.45 -7.04
N GLU A 96 -22.86 -33.18 -6.66
CA GLU A 96 -24.03 -32.34 -6.99
C GLU A 96 -23.76 -31.41 -8.19
N PRO A 97 -24.79 -31.13 -9.02
CA PRO A 97 -24.67 -30.30 -10.20
C PRO A 97 -24.51 -28.80 -9.90
N ASN A 98 -24.61 -28.35 -8.65
CA ASN A 98 -24.49 -26.92 -8.34
C ASN A 98 -23.08 -26.56 -7.85
N VAL A 99 -22.32 -25.82 -8.67
CA VAL A 99 -20.95 -25.41 -8.34
C VAL A 99 -20.98 -24.07 -7.60
N ASP A 100 -21.08 -24.10 -6.27
CA ASP A 100 -20.91 -22.89 -5.44
C ASP A 100 -19.42 -22.47 -5.39
N GLN A 101 -19.11 -21.22 -5.74
CA GLN A 101 -17.76 -20.67 -5.68
C GLN A 101 -17.54 -19.62 -4.58
N SER A 102 -18.53 -19.35 -3.73
CA SER A 102 -18.49 -18.30 -2.69
C SER A 102 -17.25 -18.37 -1.78
N ILE A 103 -16.96 -19.54 -1.21
CA ILE A 103 -15.80 -19.78 -0.32
C ILE A 103 -14.48 -19.66 -1.08
N LEU A 104 -14.45 -20.11 -2.35
CA LEU A 104 -13.25 -20.04 -3.16
C LEU A 104 -12.93 -18.59 -3.52
N ALA A 105 -13.96 -17.82 -3.90
CA ALA A 105 -13.86 -16.39 -4.20
C ALA A 105 -13.41 -15.57 -2.97
N SER A 106 -13.99 -15.83 -1.79
CA SER A 106 -13.59 -15.12 -0.56
C SER A 106 -12.15 -15.44 -0.14
N THR A 107 -11.72 -16.70 -0.28
CA THR A 107 -10.34 -17.13 -0.01
C THR A 107 -9.36 -16.52 -1.02
N PHE A 108 -9.74 -16.48 -2.30
CA PHE A 108 -8.95 -15.86 -3.36
C PHE A 108 -8.74 -14.37 -3.11
N ARG A 109 -9.82 -13.65 -2.80
CA ARG A 109 -9.78 -12.25 -2.39
C ARG A 109 -8.84 -12.06 -1.19
N ALA A 110 -9.00 -12.86 -0.13
CA ALA A 110 -8.17 -12.74 1.07
C ALA A 110 -6.68 -12.91 0.74
N ARG A 111 -6.32 -13.92 -0.07
CA ARG A 111 -4.92 -14.17 -0.48
C ARG A 111 -4.28 -13.01 -1.22
N LEU A 112 -5.03 -12.32 -2.10
CA LEU A 112 -4.50 -11.19 -2.85
C LEU A 112 -4.42 -9.90 -2.02
N PHE A 113 -5.35 -9.71 -1.07
CA PHE A 113 -5.35 -8.52 -0.19
C PHE A 113 -4.34 -8.63 0.97
N MET A 114 -4.05 -9.84 1.45
CA MET A 114 -3.19 -10.05 2.62
C MET A 114 -1.81 -9.37 2.52
N PRO A 115 -1.02 -9.53 1.44
CA PRO A 115 0.32 -8.92 1.37
C PRO A 115 0.29 -7.39 1.20
N ILE A 116 -0.82 -6.82 0.72
CA ILE A 116 -0.89 -5.37 0.45
C ILE A 116 -1.37 -4.55 1.66
N GLN A 117 -2.03 -5.17 2.64
CA GLN A 117 -2.55 -4.50 3.84
C GLN A 117 -1.44 -3.88 4.70
N ILE A 118 -0.25 -4.48 4.69
CA ILE A 118 0.90 -3.96 5.46
C ILE A 118 1.28 -2.54 5.05
N ILE A 119 1.06 -2.17 3.78
CA ILE A 119 1.38 -0.83 3.24
C ILE A 119 0.50 0.23 3.92
N ALA A 120 -0.80 -0.04 4.08
CA ALA A 120 -1.72 0.86 4.77
C ALA A 120 -1.39 0.98 6.26
N TYR A 121 -1.08 -0.15 6.90
CA TYR A 121 -0.70 -0.18 8.31
C TYR A 121 0.54 0.69 8.56
N VAL A 122 1.59 0.50 7.75
CA VAL A 122 2.81 1.29 7.89
C VAL A 122 2.57 2.77 7.62
N GLY A 123 1.72 3.11 6.63
CA GLY A 123 1.32 4.51 6.40
C GLY A 123 0.78 5.17 7.66
N ASN A 124 -0.10 4.49 8.39
CA ASN A 124 -0.64 4.97 9.67
C ASN A 124 0.42 5.04 10.78
N VAL A 125 1.35 4.07 10.83
CA VAL A 125 2.46 4.08 11.79
C VAL A 125 3.40 5.27 11.54
N LEU A 126 3.67 5.64 10.29
CA LEU A 126 4.50 6.81 9.97
C LEU A 126 3.85 8.13 10.42
N ILE A 127 2.52 8.24 10.29
CA ILE A 127 1.78 9.39 10.84
C ILE A 127 1.90 9.42 12.36
N LEU A 128 1.68 8.28 13.01
CA LEU A 128 1.80 8.16 14.46
C LEU A 128 3.22 8.51 14.94
N LEU A 129 4.25 8.09 14.20
CA LEU A 129 5.64 8.42 14.50
C LEU A 129 5.91 9.93 14.36
N GLY A 130 5.29 10.59 13.37
CA GLY A 130 5.30 12.04 13.25
C GLY A 130 4.67 12.74 14.47
N LEU A 131 3.52 12.26 14.94
CA LEU A 131 2.86 12.75 16.16
C LEU A 131 3.69 12.46 17.43
N ILE A 132 4.37 11.33 17.51
CA ILE A 132 5.33 11.09 18.60
C ILE A 132 6.43 12.15 18.57
N GLY A 133 6.90 12.53 17.39
CA GLY A 133 7.83 13.63 17.23
C GLY A 133 7.31 14.98 17.74
N THR A 134 6.01 15.28 17.67
CA THR A 134 5.46 16.47 18.36
C THR A 134 5.61 16.42 19.87
N VAL A 135 5.36 15.25 20.48
CA VAL A 135 5.53 15.08 21.92
C VAL A 135 7.01 15.23 22.29
N VAL A 136 7.90 14.59 21.54
CA VAL A 136 9.36 14.68 21.75
C VAL A 136 9.85 16.12 21.59
N GLY A 137 9.43 16.82 20.54
CA GLY A 137 9.79 18.22 20.30
C GLY A 137 9.30 19.14 21.42
N PHE A 138 8.08 18.92 21.93
CA PHE A 138 7.57 19.67 23.08
C PHE A 138 8.38 19.39 24.36
N VAL A 139 8.77 18.14 24.61
CA VAL A 139 9.63 17.76 25.74
C VAL A 139 10.98 18.47 25.64
N ILE A 140 11.60 18.51 24.46
CA ILE A 140 12.86 19.23 24.23
C ILE A 140 12.69 20.73 24.53
N ALA A 141 11.62 21.35 24.03
CA ALA A 141 11.35 22.77 24.24
C ALA A 141 11.13 23.11 25.73
N VAL A 142 10.39 22.27 26.47
CA VAL A 142 10.08 22.51 27.90
C VAL A 142 11.29 22.25 28.80
N ASN A 143 12.09 21.23 28.53
CA ASN A 143 13.31 20.97 29.32
C ASN A 143 14.25 22.18 29.31
N GLY A 144 14.34 22.91 28.19
CA GLY A 144 15.13 24.13 28.11
C GLY A 144 14.69 25.29 29.01
N LEU A 145 13.41 25.33 29.39
CA LEU A 145 12.92 26.28 30.39
C LEU A 145 13.35 25.90 31.81
N GLY A 146 13.30 24.61 32.15
CA GLY A 146 13.59 24.12 33.50
C GLY A 146 15.00 24.47 33.98
N ASP A 147 15.97 24.38 33.09
CA ASP A 147 17.39 24.68 33.37
C ASP A 147 17.67 26.18 33.55
N SER A 148 16.77 27.05 33.08
CA SER A 148 17.04 28.49 32.94
C SER A 148 16.28 29.37 33.94
N ILE A 149 15.16 28.88 34.49
CA ILE A 149 14.35 29.61 35.48
C ILE A 149 15.04 29.63 36.87
N ALA A 150 15.99 28.72 37.13
CA ALA A 150 16.65 28.59 38.43
C ALA A 150 17.75 29.64 38.75
N GLY A 151 18.05 30.61 37.87
CA GLY A 151 19.09 31.59 38.17
C GLY A 151 19.21 32.81 37.25
N GLY A 152 18.43 33.86 37.52
CA GLY A 152 18.71 35.26 37.14
C GLY A 152 18.55 35.67 35.66
N THR A 153 18.41 36.98 35.41
CA THR A 153 18.07 37.60 34.11
C THR A 153 19.30 37.98 33.26
N ASN A 154 20.07 37.00 32.80
CA ASN A 154 21.17 37.25 31.85
C ASN A 154 20.71 37.05 30.40
N MET A 155 21.03 37.99 29.50
CA MET A 155 20.64 37.98 28.07
C MET A 155 21.08 36.69 27.34
N GLU A 156 22.26 36.17 27.69
CA GLU A 156 22.82 34.94 27.10
C GLU A 156 22.00 33.69 27.47
N ARG A 157 21.43 33.64 28.68
CA ARG A 157 20.51 32.56 29.09
C ARG A 157 19.16 32.67 28.38
N VAL A 158 18.65 33.87 28.16
CA VAL A 158 17.41 34.10 27.40
C VAL A 158 17.56 33.62 25.96
N GLN A 159 18.70 33.90 25.33
CA GLN A 159 19.01 33.37 23.99
C GLN A 159 19.12 31.83 23.97
N GLY A 160 19.73 31.23 25.00
CA GLY A 160 19.80 29.77 25.16
C GLY A 160 18.43 29.10 25.27
N VAL A 161 17.54 29.63 26.13
CA VAL A 161 16.15 29.14 26.27
C VAL A 161 15.41 29.26 24.94
N LEU A 162 15.51 30.41 24.29
CA LEU A 162 14.82 30.66 23.02
C LEU A 162 15.31 29.68 21.94
N GLY A 163 16.62 29.41 21.88
CA GLY A 163 17.20 28.42 20.99
C GLY A 163 16.65 27.01 21.21
N GLN A 164 16.49 26.57 22.47
CA GLN A 164 15.92 25.26 22.77
C GLN A 164 14.43 25.16 22.42
N ILE A 165 13.64 26.21 22.65
CA ILE A 165 12.24 26.27 22.22
C ILE A 165 12.14 26.15 20.69
N VAL A 166 12.96 26.91 19.96
CA VAL A 166 12.98 26.87 18.49
C VAL A 166 13.40 25.49 17.99
N ASN A 167 14.39 24.84 18.62
CA ASN A 167 14.82 23.49 18.27
C ASN A 167 13.69 22.46 18.50
N GLY A 168 13.08 22.45 19.69
CA GLY A 168 11.99 21.53 20.00
C GLY A 168 10.76 21.74 19.10
N MET A 169 10.48 22.98 18.72
CA MET A 169 9.46 23.29 17.72
C MET A 169 9.83 22.78 16.32
N GLY A 170 11.10 22.89 15.92
CA GLY A 170 11.63 22.34 14.67
C GLY A 170 11.39 20.83 14.58
N VAL A 171 11.81 20.08 15.60
CA VAL A 171 11.55 18.64 15.72
C VAL A 171 10.06 18.36 15.54
N ALA A 172 9.21 19.00 16.35
CA ALA A 172 7.77 18.74 16.33
C ALA A 172 7.12 18.99 14.97
N LEU A 173 7.43 20.12 14.33
CA LEU A 173 6.82 20.50 13.06
C LEU A 173 7.30 19.60 11.92
N PHE A 174 8.61 19.39 11.80
CA PHE A 174 9.16 18.65 10.67
C PHE A 174 8.88 17.14 10.76
N THR A 175 8.97 16.51 11.93
CA THR A 175 8.62 15.09 12.05
C THR A 175 7.16 14.83 11.69
N THR A 176 6.26 15.73 12.11
CA THR A 176 4.83 15.64 11.81
C THR A 176 4.57 15.82 10.32
N LEU A 177 5.21 16.82 9.70
CA LEU A 177 5.08 17.09 8.27
C LEU A 177 5.57 15.90 7.44
N VAL A 178 6.75 15.36 7.76
CA VAL A 178 7.34 14.21 7.06
C VAL A 178 6.47 12.96 7.22
N GLY A 179 6.00 12.66 8.44
CA GLY A 179 5.10 11.54 8.71
C GLY A 179 3.78 11.64 7.95
N ALA A 180 3.16 12.83 7.92
CA ALA A 180 1.91 13.07 7.21
C ALA A 180 2.07 12.97 5.69
N ILE A 181 3.12 13.55 5.11
CA ILE A 181 3.36 13.53 3.66
C ILE A 181 3.74 12.12 3.19
N LEU A 182 4.74 11.50 3.81
CA LEU A 182 5.26 10.21 3.36
C LEU A 182 4.29 9.07 3.68
N GLY A 183 3.77 9.02 4.91
CA GLY A 183 2.85 7.98 5.36
C GLY A 183 1.42 8.23 4.91
N GLY A 184 0.85 9.36 5.35
CA GLY A 184 -0.57 9.64 5.22
C GLY A 184 -1.03 10.03 3.82
N LEU A 185 -0.16 10.63 3.02
CA LEU A 185 -0.47 10.99 1.64
C LEU A 185 0.13 9.99 0.65
N TRP A 186 1.45 9.90 0.58
CA TRP A 186 2.13 9.19 -0.51
C TRP A 186 1.92 7.68 -0.45
N LEU A 187 2.23 7.05 0.69
CA LEU A 187 2.08 5.59 0.85
C LEU A 187 0.60 5.19 0.82
N GLN A 188 -0.29 6.03 1.36
CA GLN A 188 -1.73 5.81 1.31
C GLN A 188 -2.30 5.86 -0.11
N ILE A 189 -1.84 6.79 -0.97
CA ILE A 189 -2.22 6.82 -2.40
C ILE A 189 -1.81 5.52 -3.08
N HIS A 190 -0.59 5.03 -2.82
CA HIS A 190 -0.11 3.77 -3.37
C HIS A 190 -0.96 2.58 -2.93
N TYR A 191 -1.29 2.50 -1.63
CA TYR A 191 -2.19 1.48 -1.11
C TYR A 191 -3.57 1.54 -1.76
N GLN A 192 -4.19 2.72 -1.87
CA GLN A 192 -5.51 2.89 -2.49
C GLN A 192 -5.52 2.44 -3.95
N MET A 193 -4.47 2.77 -4.70
CA MET A 193 -4.34 2.36 -6.09
C MET A 193 -4.19 0.83 -6.21
N LEU A 194 -3.36 0.22 -5.38
CA LEU A 194 -3.14 -1.23 -5.37
C LEU A 194 -4.39 -1.99 -4.90
N SER A 195 -5.06 -1.51 -3.86
CA SER A 195 -6.32 -2.05 -3.34
C SER A 195 -7.43 -2.07 -4.40
N ARG A 196 -7.57 -0.97 -5.15
CA ARG A 196 -8.53 -0.89 -6.27
C ARG A 196 -8.18 -1.87 -7.39
N ALA A 197 -6.89 -1.99 -7.74
CA ALA A 197 -6.44 -2.90 -8.78
C ALA A 197 -6.65 -4.37 -8.41
N VAL A 198 -6.31 -4.76 -7.17
CA VAL A 198 -6.57 -6.10 -6.64
C VAL A 198 -8.08 -6.38 -6.59
N GLY A 199 -8.87 -5.41 -6.13
CA GLY A 199 -10.34 -5.52 -6.13
C GLY A 199 -10.90 -5.76 -7.52
N GLY A 200 -10.45 -4.99 -8.52
CA GLY A 200 -10.84 -5.19 -9.92
C GLY A 200 -10.44 -6.57 -10.45
N LEU A 201 -9.20 -6.99 -10.23
CA LEU A 201 -8.72 -8.31 -10.64
C LEU A 201 -9.56 -9.45 -10.03
N VAL A 202 -9.95 -9.33 -8.76
CA VAL A 202 -10.82 -10.31 -8.10
C VAL A 202 -12.19 -10.36 -8.77
N VAL A 203 -12.82 -9.20 -8.98
CA VAL A 203 -14.13 -9.10 -9.64
C VAL A 203 -14.08 -9.71 -11.04
N ASP A 204 -13.14 -9.25 -11.87
CA ASP A 204 -13.01 -9.73 -13.26
C ASP A 204 -12.76 -11.24 -13.34
N THR A 205 -11.97 -11.79 -12.40
CA THR A 205 -11.69 -13.24 -12.34
C THR A 205 -12.95 -14.03 -11.97
N VAL A 206 -13.68 -13.59 -10.93
CA VAL A 206 -14.88 -14.29 -10.44
C VAL A 206 -16.03 -14.18 -11.47
N GLU A 207 -16.22 -13.02 -12.07
CA GLU A 207 -17.21 -12.82 -13.14
C GLU A 207 -16.89 -13.71 -14.35
N CYS A 208 -15.63 -13.80 -14.78
CA CYS A 208 -15.22 -14.71 -15.85
C CYS A 208 -15.49 -16.18 -15.48
N ALA A 209 -15.26 -16.57 -14.22
CA ALA A 209 -15.59 -17.90 -13.74
C ALA A 209 -17.10 -18.20 -13.82
N ASP A 210 -17.95 -17.27 -13.37
CA ASP A 210 -19.41 -17.42 -13.39
C ASP A 210 -19.97 -17.47 -14.82
N ILE A 211 -19.50 -16.58 -15.70
CA ILE A 211 -20.07 -16.42 -17.03
C ILE A 211 -19.57 -17.49 -18.00
N GLU A 212 -18.29 -17.87 -17.91
CA GLU A 212 -17.68 -18.76 -18.90
C GLU A 212 -17.34 -20.15 -18.37
N ILE A 213 -16.79 -20.26 -17.16
CA ILE A 213 -16.19 -21.51 -16.68
C ILE A 213 -17.23 -22.44 -16.08
N ILE A 214 -18.08 -21.95 -15.18
CA ILE A 214 -19.12 -22.76 -14.53
C ILE A 214 -20.08 -23.36 -15.57
N PRO A 215 -20.63 -22.61 -16.54
CA PRO A 215 -21.51 -23.20 -17.56
C PRO A 215 -20.83 -24.27 -18.42
N LYS A 216 -19.55 -24.10 -18.76
CA LYS A 216 -18.77 -25.11 -19.49
C LYS A 216 -18.59 -26.39 -18.69
N ILE A 217 -18.37 -26.28 -17.37
CA ILE A 217 -18.27 -27.43 -16.46
C ILE A 217 -19.61 -28.19 -16.41
N LEU A 218 -20.72 -27.48 -16.24
CA LEU A 218 -22.05 -28.10 -16.16
C LEU A 218 -22.44 -28.82 -17.45
N ARG A 219 -22.23 -28.18 -18.61
CA ARG A 219 -22.47 -28.82 -19.92
C ARG A 219 -21.63 -30.08 -20.14
N ALA A 220 -20.39 -30.09 -19.65
CA ALA A 220 -19.53 -31.26 -19.75
C ALA A 220 -19.99 -32.41 -18.83
N ALA A 221 -20.56 -32.09 -17.66
CA ALA A 221 -21.16 -33.08 -16.77
C ALA A 221 -22.44 -33.69 -17.37
N ASP A 222 -23.32 -32.86 -17.97
CA ASP A 222 -24.55 -33.33 -18.62
C ASP A 222 -24.25 -34.23 -19.82
N GLY A 223 -23.27 -33.87 -20.66
CA GLY A 223 -22.88 -34.66 -21.83
C GLY A 223 -22.22 -36.01 -21.51
N ALA A 224 -21.59 -36.15 -20.33
CA ALA A 224 -21.05 -37.42 -19.85
C ALA A 224 -22.15 -38.36 -19.31
N GLY A 225 -23.37 -37.85 -19.08
CA GLY A 225 -24.52 -38.61 -18.58
C GLY A 225 -25.44 -39.20 -19.65
N SER A 226 -25.20 -38.98 -20.95
CA SER A 226 -26.04 -39.54 -22.03
C SER A 226 -25.63 -40.98 -22.39
N PRO A 227 -26.49 -42.00 -22.16
CA PRO A 227 -26.18 -43.41 -22.41
C PRO A 227 -26.41 -43.83 -23.87
N GLU A 228 -25.86 -43.10 -24.85
CA GLU A 228 -26.09 -43.38 -26.27
C GLU A 228 -24.90 -44.01 -27.01
N ASN A 229 -23.89 -44.53 -26.29
CA ASN A 229 -22.70 -45.12 -26.91
C ASN A 229 -22.35 -46.54 -26.40
N VAL A 230 -23.39 -47.34 -26.08
CA VAL A 230 -23.25 -48.78 -25.73
C VAL A 230 -23.94 -49.70 -26.76
N ALA A 231 -24.42 -49.17 -27.89
CA ALA A 231 -24.95 -49.99 -28.97
C ALA A 231 -24.28 -49.61 -30.30
N GLY A 232 -23.20 -50.33 -30.62
CA GLY A 232 -22.47 -50.27 -31.89
C GLY A 232 -21.37 -51.32 -31.92
#